data_AF-A0A1I5Y598-F1
#
_entry.id   AF-A0A1I5Y598-F1
#
_cell.length_a   1.000
_cell.length_b   1.000
_cell.length_c   1.000
_cell.angle_alpha   90.00
_cell.angle_beta   90.00
_cell.angle_gamma   90.00
#
_symmetry.space_group_name_H-M   'P 1'
#
loop_
_entity.id
_entity.type
_entity.pdbx_description
1 polymer ?
#
loop_
_entity_poly.entity_id
_entity_poly.type
_entity_poly.pdbx_seq_one_letter_code
_entity_poly.pdbx_strand_id
1 'polypeptide(L)'
;MKRIIFGLCTFFLILILASCGTNNTDTTTGNESKPKEEKTITTKLEVKEDGNATFTIKNETNEEATLTYSSGQEVEYQLLDNEKNIVFTYSADKVFVLMMSENVIQPNEEVVIQLELKTELAEVPAGSYTLIAWSAAKELSDKKQEIAYEWAGK
;
A
#
# COMPACT_ATOMS: atom_id res chain seq x y z
N MET A 1 -3.16 26.32 -48.99
CA MET A 1 -4.12 25.37 -49.60
C MET A 1 -3.81 25.19 -51.08
N LYS A 2 -3.23 24.05 -51.47
CA LYS A 2 -3.61 23.25 -52.65
C LYS A 2 -2.65 22.06 -52.77
N ARG A 3 -3.26 20.89 -52.86
CA ARG A 3 -2.64 19.56 -52.87
C ARG A 3 -2.01 19.30 -54.24
N ILE A 4 -0.82 18.71 -54.25
CA ILE A 4 -0.21 18.14 -55.45
C ILE A 4 -0.29 16.61 -55.35
N ILE A 5 -0.75 16.04 -56.45
CA ILE A 5 -1.07 14.65 -56.76
C ILE A 5 0.19 13.95 -57.27
N PHE A 6 0.42 12.69 -56.87
CA PHE A 6 1.01 11.55 -57.61
C PHE A 6 1.54 10.59 -56.52
N GLY A 7 1.34 9.27 -56.53
CA GLY A 7 1.12 8.33 -57.60
C GLY A 7 1.91 7.08 -57.22
N LEU A 8 1.21 5.97 -57.04
CA LEU A 8 1.62 4.58 -57.30
C LEU A 8 3.08 4.18 -56.99
N CYS A 9 3.30 3.31 -55.99
CA CYS A 9 4.25 2.19 -56.14
C CYS A 9 4.09 1.14 -55.02
N THR A 10 3.66 -0.03 -55.48
CA THR A 10 3.58 -1.34 -54.86
C THR A 10 4.87 -1.80 -54.17
N PHE A 11 4.69 -2.67 -53.17
CA PHE A 11 5.55 -3.82 -52.86
C PHE A 11 6.75 -3.62 -51.92
N PHE A 12 6.63 -4.18 -50.71
CA PHE A 12 7.66 -4.79 -49.81
C PHE A 12 7.12 -4.68 -48.38
N LEU A 13 7.19 -5.65 -47.45
CA LEU A 13 7.73 -7.00 -47.43
C LEU A 13 7.25 -7.54 -46.06
N ILE A 14 6.45 -8.61 -46.05
CA ILE A 14 6.28 -9.43 -44.85
C ILE A 14 7.42 -10.42 -44.88
N LEU A 15 8.29 -10.41 -43.87
CA LEU A 15 9.08 -11.55 -43.40
C LEU A 15 9.97 -11.10 -42.23
N ILE A 16 9.60 -11.49 -41.02
CA ILE A 16 10.62 -11.82 -40.02
C ILE A 16 10.17 -13.10 -39.33
N LEU A 17 10.73 -14.21 -39.81
CA LEU A 17 10.82 -15.47 -39.08
C LEU A 17 11.79 -15.24 -37.91
N ALA A 18 11.29 -15.32 -36.68
CA ALA A 18 12.15 -15.52 -35.52
C ALA A 18 12.45 -17.03 -35.44
N SER A 19 13.66 -17.41 -35.82
CA SER A 19 14.22 -18.75 -35.72
C SER A 19 15.61 -18.66 -35.07
N CYS A 20 16.02 -19.76 -34.42
CA CYS A 20 17.13 -19.97 -33.48
C CYS A 20 16.82 -19.49 -32.04
N GLY A 21 16.72 -20.34 -31.02
CA GLY A 21 17.03 -21.77 -30.91
C GLY A 21 18.48 -22.04 -30.46
N THR A 22 18.61 -22.43 -29.18
CA THR A 22 19.68 -23.25 -28.54
C THR A 22 20.91 -22.62 -27.85
N ASN A 23 20.89 -22.78 -26.51
CA ASN A 23 21.86 -23.18 -25.46
C ASN A 23 23.36 -22.78 -25.41
N ASN A 24 23.70 -22.31 -24.19
CA ASN A 24 24.90 -22.45 -23.33
C ASN A 24 26.27 -21.94 -23.81
N THR A 25 26.80 -20.93 -23.09
CA THR A 25 28.14 -20.90 -22.46
C THR A 25 28.26 -19.71 -21.49
N ASP A 26 29.09 -19.88 -20.46
CA ASP A 26 29.16 -19.14 -19.19
C ASP A 26 29.69 -17.69 -19.19
N THR A 27 29.41 -17.04 -18.04
CA THR A 27 30.17 -15.98 -17.34
C THR A 27 29.98 -14.53 -17.78
N THR A 28 29.33 -13.72 -16.92
CA THR A 28 29.93 -12.57 -16.18
C THR A 28 28.86 -11.56 -15.75
N THR A 29 28.71 -11.43 -14.43
CA THR A 29 28.36 -10.19 -13.69
C THR A 29 27.28 -9.28 -14.28
N GLY A 30 26.02 -9.63 -14.01
CA GLY A 30 24.93 -8.66 -13.94
C GLY A 30 24.76 -8.25 -12.48
N ASN A 31 25.36 -7.13 -12.09
CA ASN A 31 25.00 -6.42 -10.87
C ASN A 31 23.55 -5.95 -11.07
N GLU A 32 22.58 -6.76 -10.67
CA GLU A 32 21.19 -6.34 -10.50
C GLU A 32 21.20 -5.22 -9.47
N SER A 33 21.28 -4.00 -9.99
CA SER A 33 21.11 -2.80 -9.20
C SER A 33 19.66 -2.79 -8.74
N LYS A 34 19.42 -3.35 -7.54
CA LYS A 34 18.20 -3.10 -6.78
C LYS A 34 17.94 -1.59 -6.83
N PRO A 35 16.69 -1.15 -7.06
CA PRO A 35 16.33 0.25 -6.93
C PRO A 35 16.88 0.75 -5.58
N LYS A 36 17.64 1.83 -5.62
CA LYS A 36 18.14 2.47 -4.40
C LYS A 36 16.91 2.93 -3.62
N GLU A 37 16.52 2.18 -2.59
CA GLU A 37 15.42 2.54 -1.69
C GLU A 37 15.67 3.96 -1.19
N GLU A 38 14.76 4.87 -1.56
CA GLU A 38 14.76 6.21 -1.00
C GLU A 38 14.31 6.08 0.45
N LYS A 39 15.21 6.45 1.37
CA LYS A 39 14.93 6.42 2.80
C LYS A 39 13.80 7.40 3.11
N THR A 40 12.62 6.88 3.44
CA THR A 40 11.42 7.66 3.76
C THR A 40 10.74 7.07 4.99
N ILE A 41 9.66 7.71 5.47
CA ILE A 41 8.79 7.06 6.45
C ILE A 41 7.93 6.04 5.70
N THR A 42 7.97 4.79 6.15
CA THR A 42 7.19 3.68 5.58
C THR A 42 6.08 3.26 6.53
N THR A 43 5.06 2.65 5.96
CA THR A 43 3.92 2.11 6.70
C THR A 43 3.67 0.69 6.26
N LYS A 44 3.28 -0.20 7.17
CA LYS A 44 3.01 -1.60 6.89
C LYS A 44 1.76 -2.05 7.62
N LEU A 45 0.91 -2.82 6.94
CA LEU A 45 -0.25 -3.47 7.53
C LEU A 45 -0.07 -4.99 7.47
N GLU A 46 -0.26 -5.65 8.60
CA GLU A 46 -0.14 -7.11 8.71
C GLU A 46 -1.30 -7.68 9.52
N VAL A 47 -1.94 -8.72 9.01
CA VAL A 47 -2.88 -9.55 9.78
C VAL A 47 -2.11 -10.70 10.41
N LYS A 48 -2.29 -10.87 11.71
CA LYS A 48 -1.66 -11.90 12.53
C LYS A 48 -2.46 -13.19 12.46
N GLU A 49 -1.81 -14.28 12.85
CA GLU A 49 -2.43 -15.61 12.92
C GLU A 49 -3.65 -15.66 13.86
N ASP A 50 -3.68 -14.80 14.88
CA ASP A 50 -4.81 -14.67 15.79
C ASP A 50 -5.97 -13.87 15.21
N GLY A 51 -5.90 -13.39 13.96
CA GLY A 51 -6.94 -12.62 13.30
C GLY A 51 -7.00 -11.13 13.68
N ASN A 52 -6.18 -10.66 14.61
CA ASN A 52 -5.96 -9.22 14.80
C ASN A 52 -4.94 -8.70 13.78
N ALA A 53 -4.78 -7.39 13.68
CA ALA A 53 -3.81 -6.79 12.77
C ALA A 53 -2.90 -5.77 13.46
N THR A 54 -1.78 -5.45 12.82
CA THR A 54 -0.88 -4.36 13.21
C THR A 54 -0.69 -3.40 12.06
N PHE A 55 -0.77 -2.11 12.36
CA PHE A 55 -0.32 -1.03 11.50
C PHE A 55 0.98 -0.46 12.07
N THR A 56 2.07 -0.60 11.32
CA THR A 56 3.40 -0.16 11.73
C THR A 56 3.81 1.06 10.93
N ILE A 57 4.30 2.09 11.61
CA ILE A 57 4.95 3.26 11.02
C ILE A 57 6.43 3.17 11.34
N LYS A 58 7.30 3.29 10.34
CA LYS A 58 8.75 3.20 10.50
C LYS A 58 9.45 4.41 9.91
N ASN A 59 10.33 5.03 10.68
CA ASN A 59 11.20 6.07 10.17
C ASN A 59 12.46 5.43 9.55
N GLU A 60 12.49 5.18 8.24
CA GLU A 60 13.69 4.63 7.58
C GLU A 60 14.73 5.71 7.21
N THR A 61 14.45 6.97 7.55
CA THR A 61 15.35 8.10 7.31
C THR A 61 16.52 8.12 8.30
N ASN A 62 17.47 9.02 8.08
CA ASN A 62 18.59 9.25 9.00
C ASN A 62 18.33 10.44 9.95
N GLU A 63 17.13 11.02 9.90
CA GLU A 63 16.73 12.19 10.69
C GLU A 63 15.51 11.83 11.54
N GLU A 64 15.27 12.56 12.62
CA GLU A 64 14.01 12.42 13.36
C GLU A 64 12.83 12.93 12.52
N ALA A 65 11.65 12.37 12.75
CA ALA A 65 10.42 12.83 12.12
C ALA A 65 9.34 13.07 13.18
N THR A 66 8.50 14.07 12.95
CA THR A 66 7.36 14.37 13.82
C THR A 66 6.07 13.92 13.15
N LEU A 67 5.28 13.14 13.87
CA LEU A 67 3.91 12.78 13.51
C LEU A 67 2.94 13.66 14.30
N THR A 68 2.13 14.46 13.60
CA THR A 68 1.16 15.36 14.24
C THR A 68 -0.26 14.81 14.11
N TYR A 69 -0.94 14.66 15.25
CA TYR A 69 -2.32 14.20 15.35
C TYR A 69 -3.21 15.35 15.83
N SER A 70 -4.38 15.52 15.20
CA SER A 70 -5.34 16.57 15.58
C SER A 70 -6.28 16.17 16.72
N SER A 71 -6.25 14.90 17.13
CA SER A 71 -7.06 14.31 18.19
C SER A 71 -6.31 13.10 18.77
N GLY A 72 -6.88 12.43 19.76
CA GLY A 72 -6.39 11.15 20.27
C GLY A 72 -6.55 9.97 19.31
N GLN A 73 -6.95 10.18 18.05
CA GLN A 73 -6.98 9.14 17.04
C GLN A 73 -5.60 8.98 16.40
N GLU A 74 -5.02 7.79 16.48
CA GLU A 74 -3.70 7.49 15.88
C GLU A 74 -3.81 6.78 14.52
N VAL A 75 -4.89 6.02 14.32
CA VAL A 75 -5.13 5.19 13.13
C VAL A 75 -6.59 5.26 12.71
N GLU A 76 -6.83 5.04 11.42
CA GLU A 76 -8.14 4.81 10.82
C GLU A 76 -8.07 3.56 9.95
N TYR A 77 -9.17 2.81 9.89
CA TYR A 77 -9.27 1.70 8.97
C TYR A 77 -10.71 1.40 8.56
N GLN A 78 -10.83 0.77 7.40
CA GLN A 78 -12.10 0.43 6.76
C GLN A 78 -12.06 -1.00 6.25
N LEU A 79 -13.22 -1.66 6.24
CA LEU A 79 -13.44 -2.87 5.45
C LEU A 79 -14.26 -2.50 4.21
N LEU A 80 -13.78 -2.98 3.07
CA LEU A 80 -14.51 -2.95 1.81
C LEU A 80 -14.93 -4.38 1.44
N ASP A 81 -16.15 -4.52 0.95
CA ASP A 81 -16.63 -5.78 0.36
C ASP A 81 -16.05 -6.00 -1.06
N ASN A 82 -16.42 -7.12 -1.69
CA ASN A 82 -15.98 -7.47 -3.04
C ASN A 82 -16.46 -6.49 -4.13
N GLU A 83 -17.51 -5.71 -3.86
CA GLU A 83 -18.02 -4.66 -4.74
C GLU A 83 -17.35 -3.30 -4.48
N LYS A 84 -16.40 -3.26 -3.54
CA LYS A 84 -15.68 -2.06 -3.07
C LYS A 84 -16.57 -1.08 -2.29
N ASN A 85 -17.71 -1.55 -1.76
CA ASN A 85 -18.49 -0.75 -0.84
C ASN A 85 -17.83 -0.77 0.54
N ILE A 86 -17.74 0.39 1.19
CA ILE A 86 -17.29 0.48 2.58
C ILE A 86 -18.40 -0.08 3.47
N VAL A 87 -18.13 -1.19 4.15
CA VAL A 87 -19.06 -1.87 5.06
C VAL A 87 -18.74 -1.62 6.54
N PHE A 88 -17.55 -1.08 6.82
CA PHE A 88 -17.12 -0.70 8.17
C PHE A 88 -16.15 0.48 8.10
N THR A 89 -16.19 1.36 9.10
CA THR A 89 -15.22 2.44 9.34
C THR A 89 -14.98 2.55 10.83
N TYR A 90 -13.72 2.46 11.27
CA TYR A 90 -13.37 2.39 12.69
C TYR A 90 -13.82 3.61 13.49
N SER A 91 -13.75 4.81 12.91
CA SER A 91 -14.19 6.03 13.60
C SER A 91 -15.70 6.26 13.59
N ALA A 92 -16.50 5.48 12.87
CA ALA A 92 -17.92 5.82 12.61
C ALA A 92 -18.76 5.94 13.90
N ASP A 93 -18.42 5.16 14.93
CA ASP A 93 -19.14 5.10 16.20
C ASP A 93 -18.29 5.56 17.41
N LYS A 94 -17.13 6.18 17.15
CA LYS A 94 -16.17 6.54 18.20
C LYS A 94 -16.04 8.05 18.40
N VAL A 95 -15.70 8.42 19.62
CA VAL A 95 -15.35 9.80 19.98
C VAL A 95 -13.91 9.80 20.46
N PHE A 96 -13.08 10.63 19.82
CA PHE A 96 -11.70 10.83 20.20
C PHE A 96 -11.54 12.15 20.95
N VAL A 97 -10.66 12.17 21.95
CA VAL A 97 -10.34 13.40 22.68
C VAL A 97 -9.75 14.41 21.72
N LEU A 98 -10.28 15.64 21.69
CA LEU A 98 -9.78 16.73 20.87
C LEU A 98 -8.54 17.36 21.50
N MET A 99 -7.44 16.63 21.46
CA MET A 99 -6.13 17.08 21.93
C MET A 99 -5.12 16.87 20.80
N MET A 100 -4.56 17.98 20.31
CA MET A 100 -3.46 17.92 19.35
C MET A 100 -2.21 17.38 20.05
N SER A 101 -1.53 16.44 19.41
CA SER A 101 -0.31 15.84 19.93
C SER A 101 0.74 15.68 18.83
N GLU A 102 1.99 15.59 19.27
CA GLU A 102 3.15 15.31 18.43
C GLU A 102 3.85 14.07 18.96
N ASN A 103 4.19 13.15 18.07
CA ASN A 103 5.03 12.00 18.36
C ASN A 103 6.31 12.08 17.51
N VAL A 104 7.46 12.27 18.17
CA VAL A 104 8.76 12.33 17.50
C VAL A 104 9.34 10.93 17.42
N ILE A 105 9.53 10.43 16.20
CA ILE A 105 10.10 9.11 15.92
C ILE A 105 11.54 9.24 15.44
N GLN A 106 12.46 8.57 16.13
CA GLN A 106 13.89 8.59 15.86
C GLN A 106 14.24 7.77 14.60
N PRO A 107 15.45 7.94 14.02
CA PRO A 107 15.91 7.12 12.91
C PRO A 107 15.81 5.62 13.21
N ASN A 108 15.17 4.87 12.31
CA ASN A 108 14.86 3.44 12.40
C ASN A 108 13.88 3.03 13.51
N GLU A 109 13.26 4.00 14.21
CA GLU A 109 12.21 3.72 15.19
C GLU A 109 10.92 3.25 14.51
N GLU A 110 10.18 2.38 15.21
CA GLU A 110 8.90 1.84 14.79
C GLU A 110 7.82 2.18 15.82
N VAL A 111 6.70 2.71 15.34
CA VAL A 111 5.44 2.82 16.10
C VAL A 111 4.52 1.72 15.63
N VAL A 112 4.16 0.81 16.53
CA VAL A 112 3.28 -0.33 16.24
C VAL A 112 1.93 -0.11 16.87
N ILE A 113 0.90 0.02 16.04
CA ILE A 113 -0.50 0.21 16.46
C ILE A 113 -1.24 -1.11 16.28
N GLN A 114 -1.84 -1.61 17.35
CA GLN A 114 -2.66 -2.83 17.32
C GLN A 114 -4.07 -2.49 16.81
N LEU A 115 -4.57 -3.27 15.88
CA LEU A 115 -5.94 -3.22 15.39
C LEU A 115 -6.70 -4.42 15.96
N GLU A 116 -7.59 -4.18 16.92
CA GLU A 116 -8.40 -5.19 17.59
C GLU A 116 -9.59 -5.64 16.73
N LEU A 117 -9.29 -6.11 15.51
CA LEU A 117 -10.27 -6.44 14.47
C LEU A 117 -11.35 -7.40 14.97
N LYS A 118 -11.00 -8.36 15.84
CA LYS A 118 -11.97 -9.31 16.39
C LYS A 118 -13.10 -8.65 17.18
N THR A 119 -12.75 -7.60 17.93
CA THR A 119 -13.71 -6.86 18.75
C THR A 119 -14.49 -5.88 17.88
N GLU A 120 -13.78 -5.17 17.03
CA GLU A 120 -14.32 -4.07 16.23
C GLU A 120 -15.22 -4.56 15.08
N LEU A 121 -14.97 -5.76 14.56
CA LEU A 121 -15.75 -6.37 13.47
C LEU A 121 -16.77 -7.39 13.96
N ALA A 122 -17.12 -7.39 15.25
CA ALA A 122 -18.02 -8.38 15.85
C ALA A 122 -19.41 -8.44 15.19
N GLU A 123 -19.86 -7.34 14.58
CA GLU A 123 -21.15 -7.24 13.87
C GLU A 123 -21.01 -7.41 12.34
N VAL A 124 -19.78 -7.50 11.83
CA VAL A 124 -19.51 -7.69 10.40
C VAL A 124 -19.66 -9.20 10.07
N PRO A 125 -20.47 -9.57 9.07
CA PRO A 125 -20.61 -10.97 8.65
C PRO A 125 -19.28 -11.58 8.20
N ALA A 126 -19.09 -12.88 8.43
CA ALA A 126 -17.95 -13.61 7.89
C ALA A 126 -17.88 -13.48 6.35
N GLY A 127 -16.68 -13.35 5.80
CA GLY A 127 -16.48 -13.22 4.36
C GLY A 127 -15.11 -12.66 3.98
N SER A 128 -14.94 -12.49 2.68
CA SER A 128 -13.73 -11.92 2.07
C SER A 128 -13.88 -10.42 1.93
N TYR A 129 -12.87 -9.68 2.40
CA TYR A 129 -12.86 -8.22 2.42
C TYR A 129 -11.50 -7.68 1.98
N THR A 130 -11.46 -6.37 1.71
CA THR A 130 -10.22 -5.59 1.70
C THR A 130 -10.15 -4.77 2.98
N LEU A 131 -9.09 -4.96 3.78
CA LEU A 131 -8.78 -4.11 4.92
C LEU A 131 -7.87 -2.97 4.44
N ILE A 132 -8.32 -1.73 4.64
CA ILE A 132 -7.55 -0.52 4.34
C ILE A 132 -7.25 0.19 5.65
N ALA A 133 -5.99 0.49 5.94
CA ALA A 133 -5.57 1.20 7.14
C ALA A 133 -4.61 2.35 6.83
N TRP A 134 -4.67 3.42 7.61
CA TRP A 134 -3.76 4.56 7.53
C TRP A 134 -3.59 5.27 8.86
N SER A 135 -2.46 5.93 9.04
CA SER A 135 -2.23 6.79 10.20
C SER A 135 -3.11 8.04 10.12
N ALA A 136 -3.64 8.47 11.25
CA ALA A 136 -4.28 9.78 11.38
C ALA A 136 -3.27 10.94 11.45
N ALA A 137 -1.96 10.64 11.48
CA ALA A 137 -0.92 11.65 11.41
C ALA A 137 -1.00 12.43 10.10
N LYS A 138 -0.92 13.76 10.19
CA LYS A 138 -1.04 14.67 9.04
C LYS A 138 -0.03 14.36 7.95
N GLU A 139 1.21 14.05 8.34
CA GLU A 139 2.36 13.79 7.48
C GLU A 139 2.23 12.50 6.68
N LEU A 140 1.35 11.58 7.10
CA LEU A 140 1.18 10.26 6.51
C LEU A 140 -0.24 10.03 5.95
N SER A 141 -1.01 11.10 5.77
CA SER A 141 -2.42 11.04 5.35
C SER A 141 -2.64 10.39 3.98
N ASP A 142 -1.62 10.30 3.12
CA ASP A 142 -1.63 9.65 1.82
C ASP A 142 -1.06 8.22 1.83
N LYS A 143 -0.44 7.77 2.93
CA LYS A 143 0.21 6.45 3.07
C LYS A 143 -0.77 5.40 3.58
N LYS A 144 -1.75 5.06 2.74
CA LYS A 144 -2.68 3.95 3.01
C LYS A 144 -2.04 2.60 2.71
N GLN A 145 -2.40 1.59 3.51
CA GLN A 145 -2.05 0.20 3.29
C GLN A 145 -3.32 -0.60 3.06
N GLU A 146 -3.27 -1.52 2.10
CA GLU A 146 -4.41 -2.35 1.72
C GLU A 146 -3.98 -3.81 1.66
N ILE A 147 -4.77 -4.69 2.27
CA ILE A 147 -4.56 -6.14 2.19
C ILE A 147 -5.89 -6.85 1.97
N ALA A 148 -5.84 -8.00 1.28
CA ALA A 148 -6.95 -8.94 1.31
C ALA A 148 -7.08 -9.52 2.72
N TYR A 149 -8.31 -9.62 3.23
CA TYR A 149 -8.59 -10.05 4.58
C TYR A 149 -9.79 -10.99 4.60
N GLU A 150 -9.57 -12.22 5.04
CA GLU A 150 -10.63 -13.21 5.26
C GLU A 150 -11.09 -13.11 6.72
N TRP A 151 -12.29 -12.56 6.91
CA TRP A 151 -12.90 -12.45 8.23
C TRP A 151 -13.74 -13.69 8.52
N ALA A 152 -13.40 -14.41 9.59
CA ALA A 152 -14.09 -15.63 9.98
C ALA A 152 -15.47 -15.40 10.61
N GLY A 153 -15.84 -14.15 10.92
CA GLY A 153 -16.97 -13.86 11.79
C GLY A 153 -16.67 -14.16 13.25
N LYS A 154 -17.66 -13.89 14.10
CA LYS A 154 -17.63 -14.20 15.53
C LYS A 154 -18.24 -15.56 15.83
#